data_AF-A0AAW0QZI2-F1
#
_entry.id   AF-A0AAW0QZI2-F1
#
_cell.length_a   1.000
_cell.length_b   1.000
_cell.length_c   1.000
_cell.angle_alpha   90.00
_cell.angle_beta   90.00
_cell.angle_gamma   90.00
#
_symmetry.space_group_name_H-M   'P 1'
#
loop_
_entity.id
_entity.type
_entity.pdbx_description
1 polymer ?
#
loop_
_entity_poly.entity_id
_entity_poly.type
_entity_poly.pdbx_seq_one_letter_code
_entity_poly.pdbx_strand_id
1 'polypeptide(L)'
;MRFMTRVYPQFNRLTSHNFNPLMYWRKGVQMAALNWQTFDHGMQLNQAMFQGGTDQSGYVLKPYSMREIHMLWEGLPDEAIGKLERKNVSFTIGIISAQQLIRPGNLPSSCTVDPYVEVEVFHADDKRDKHDSSGGIPIPSDTPLNATSN
;
A
#
# COMPACT_ATOMS: atom_id res chain seq x y z
N MET A 1 -0.61 12.53 -19.28
CA MET A 1 -1.82 11.77 -18.88
C MET A 1 -3.05 12.39 -19.57
N ARG A 2 -3.81 11.63 -20.38
CA ARG A 2 -4.98 12.15 -21.15
C ARG A 2 -6.34 11.75 -20.57
N PHE A 3 -6.35 10.73 -19.71
CA PHE A 3 -7.57 10.14 -19.17
C PHE A 3 -7.42 9.88 -17.67
N MET A 4 -8.56 9.77 -16.99
CA MET A 4 -8.65 9.41 -15.60
C MET A 4 -9.23 8.01 -15.45
N THR A 5 -8.58 7.16 -14.67
CA THR A 5 -8.98 5.78 -14.42
C THR A 5 -9.43 5.65 -12.97
N ARG A 6 -10.58 5.01 -12.77
CA ARG A 6 -11.13 4.65 -11.48
C ARG A 6 -11.17 3.14 -11.32
N VAL A 7 -10.74 2.65 -10.15
CA VAL A 7 -10.88 1.26 -9.74
C VAL A 7 -11.70 1.19 -8.46
N TYR A 8 -12.41 0.09 -8.26
CA TYR A 8 -13.27 -0.14 -7.10
C TYR A 8 -13.16 -1.61 -6.65
N PRO A 9 -13.50 -1.94 -5.39
CA PRO A 9 -13.44 -3.30 -4.90
C PRO A 9 -14.39 -4.20 -5.68
N GLN A 10 -14.01 -5.47 -5.86
CA GLN A 10 -14.88 -6.43 -6.54
C GLN A 10 -16.22 -6.59 -5.79
N PHE A 11 -17.30 -6.76 -6.56
CA PHE A 11 -18.67 -6.85 -6.02
C PHE A 11 -18.87 -8.02 -5.03
N ASN A 12 -18.11 -9.10 -5.17
CA ASN A 12 -18.17 -10.26 -4.28
C ASN A 12 -17.60 -10.02 -2.87
N ARG A 13 -17.03 -8.84 -2.58
CA ARG A 13 -16.50 -8.47 -1.26
C ARG A 13 -17.61 -8.02 -0.32
N LEU A 14 -18.46 -8.98 0.06
CA LEU A 14 -19.59 -8.77 0.98
C LEU A 14 -19.16 -8.22 2.35
N THR A 15 -17.92 -8.50 2.76
CA THR A 15 -17.33 -8.05 4.02
C THR A 15 -16.76 -6.63 3.97
N SER A 16 -16.94 -5.89 2.86
CA SER A 16 -16.41 -4.52 2.66
C SER A 16 -14.88 -4.37 2.80
N HIS A 17 -14.10 -5.44 2.70
CA HIS A 17 -12.64 -5.37 2.78
C HIS A 17 -12.03 -4.66 1.56
N ASN A 18 -11.03 -3.82 1.78
CA ASN A 18 -10.33 -3.10 0.73
C ASN A 18 -9.28 -3.95 0.01
N PHE A 19 -8.91 -3.54 -1.20
CA PHE A 19 -7.74 -4.05 -1.92
C PHE A 19 -6.50 -3.20 -1.57
N ASN A 20 -5.30 -3.68 -1.92
CA ASN A 20 -4.07 -2.90 -1.80
C ASN A 20 -4.01 -1.79 -2.88
N PRO A 21 -4.13 -0.50 -2.53
CA PRO A 21 -4.16 0.58 -3.52
C PRO A 21 -2.81 0.81 -4.23
N LEU A 22 -1.69 0.40 -3.63
CA LEU A 22 -0.35 0.58 -4.21
C LEU A 22 -0.22 -0.11 -5.58
N MET A 23 -0.85 -1.28 -5.75
CA MET A 23 -0.86 -2.03 -7.01
C MET A 23 -1.39 -1.21 -8.18
N TYR A 24 -2.37 -0.34 -7.92
CA TYR A 24 -3.03 0.47 -8.93
C TYR A 24 -2.33 1.82 -9.10
N TRP A 25 -1.91 2.45 -8.01
CA TRP A 25 -1.17 3.71 -8.07
C TRP A 25 0.16 3.55 -8.82
N ARG A 26 0.90 2.45 -8.62
CA ARG A 26 2.14 2.14 -9.36
C ARG A 26 1.91 2.01 -10.88
N LYS A 27 0.69 1.66 -11.30
CA LYS A 27 0.29 1.57 -12.73
C LYS A 27 -0.28 2.87 -13.31
N GLY A 28 -0.33 3.94 -12.52
CA GLY A 28 -0.84 5.23 -13.01
C GLY A 28 -2.34 5.44 -12.81
N VAL A 29 -3.06 4.55 -12.13
CA VAL A 29 -4.45 4.79 -11.71
C VAL A 29 -4.50 5.97 -10.74
N GLN A 30 -5.46 6.87 -10.93
CA GLN A 30 -5.61 8.11 -10.14
C GLN A 30 -6.63 7.91 -9.03
N MET A 31 -7.76 7.26 -9.34
CA MET A 31 -8.86 7.09 -8.39
C MET A 31 -8.97 5.64 -7.95
N ALA A 32 -8.33 5.29 -6.83
CA ALA A 32 -8.54 4.02 -6.15
C ALA A 32 -9.67 4.19 -5.12
N ALA A 33 -10.89 3.77 -5.46
CA ALA A 33 -12.03 3.89 -4.56
C ALA A 33 -11.98 2.77 -3.51
N LEU A 34 -11.95 3.15 -2.24
CA LEU A 34 -11.93 2.26 -1.09
C LEU A 34 -13.20 2.45 -0.26
N ASN A 35 -13.55 1.44 0.53
CA ASN A 35 -14.59 1.46 1.55
C ASN A 35 -14.07 2.24 2.77
N TRP A 36 -14.45 3.51 2.91
CA TRP A 36 -14.00 4.42 3.98
C TRP A 36 -14.45 3.99 5.38
N GLN A 37 -15.54 3.24 5.48
CA GLN A 37 -16.05 2.71 6.74
C GLN A 37 -15.19 1.59 7.34
N THR A 38 -14.27 1.01 6.57
CA THR A 38 -13.44 -0.12 6.98
C THR A 38 -11.99 0.33 7.15
N PHE A 39 -11.51 0.36 8.40
CA PHE A 39 -10.14 0.73 8.72
C PHE A 39 -9.20 -0.50 8.64
N ASP A 40 -8.87 -0.88 7.42
CA ASP A 40 -7.92 -1.95 7.11
C ASP A 40 -6.62 -1.40 6.51
N HIS A 41 -5.71 -2.30 6.13
CA HIS A 41 -4.40 -1.93 5.56
C HIS A 41 -4.52 -1.02 4.31
N GLY A 42 -5.52 -1.28 3.46
CA GLY A 42 -5.78 -0.42 2.29
C GLY A 42 -6.14 1.01 2.69
N MET A 43 -6.95 1.16 3.74
CA MET A 43 -7.31 2.49 4.27
C MET A 43 -6.13 3.19 4.96
N GLN A 44 -5.29 2.45 5.69
CA GLN A 44 -4.06 2.99 6.29
C GLN A 44 -3.13 3.57 5.22
N LEU A 45 -2.92 2.84 4.12
CA LEU A 45 -2.13 3.32 2.98
C LEU A 45 -2.75 4.56 2.31
N ASN A 46 -4.08 4.58 2.18
CA ASN A 46 -4.80 5.74 1.65
C ASN A 46 -4.63 6.99 2.52
N GLN A 47 -4.79 6.85 3.83
CA GLN A 47 -4.55 7.96 4.75
C GLN A 47 -3.10 8.42 4.69
N ALA A 48 -2.12 7.51 4.75
CA ALA A 48 -0.70 7.86 4.67
C ALA A 48 -0.36 8.66 3.40
N MET A 49 -0.89 8.25 2.24
CA MET A 49 -0.65 8.92 0.96
C MET A 49 -1.22 10.34 0.94
N PHE A 50 -2.47 10.53 1.39
CA PHE A 50 -3.18 11.81 1.25
C PHE A 50 -3.06 12.74 2.47
N GLN A 51 -2.64 12.25 3.63
CA GLN A 51 -2.35 13.08 4.81
C GLN A 51 -0.90 13.59 4.83
N GLY A 52 0.03 12.91 4.17
CA GLY A 52 1.45 13.29 4.14
C GLY A 52 1.77 14.53 3.30
N GLY A 53 0.82 15.02 2.49
CA GLY A 53 0.98 16.23 1.69
C GLY A 53 0.88 17.51 2.52
N THR A 54 1.45 18.60 2.02
CA THR A 54 1.48 19.91 2.69
C THR A 54 0.08 20.51 2.93
N ASP A 55 -0.92 20.10 2.15
CA ASP A 55 -2.25 20.71 2.10
C ASP A 55 -3.41 19.74 2.42
N GLN A 56 -3.15 18.43 2.53
CA GLN A 56 -4.15 17.38 2.78
C GLN A 56 -5.39 17.48 1.86
N SER A 57 -5.22 17.98 0.65
CA SER A 57 -6.32 18.31 -0.26
C SER A 57 -7.01 17.08 -0.88
N GLY A 58 -6.47 15.89 -0.65
CA GLY A 58 -6.86 14.66 -1.34
C GLY A 58 -6.23 14.51 -2.73
N TYR A 59 -5.30 15.40 -3.12
CA TYR A 59 -4.57 15.31 -4.38
C TYR A 59 -3.07 15.27 -4.14
N VAL A 60 -2.41 14.24 -4.67
CA VAL A 60 -0.95 14.11 -4.66
C VAL A 60 -0.43 14.10 -6.08
N LEU A 61 0.50 15.00 -6.38
CA LEU A 61 1.10 15.10 -7.70
C LEU A 61 1.94 13.85 -8.00
N LYS A 62 1.64 13.19 -9.12
CA LYS A 62 2.39 12.00 -9.54
C LYS A 62 3.85 12.32 -9.88
N PRO A 63 4.78 11.36 -9.71
CA PRO A 63 6.16 11.50 -10.16
C PRO A 63 6.22 11.96 -11.63
N TYR A 64 7.26 12.72 -11.97
CA TYR A 64 7.44 13.29 -13.30
C TYR A 64 7.34 12.23 -14.42
N SER A 65 7.99 11.08 -14.22
CA SER A 65 7.98 9.94 -15.13
C SER A 65 6.60 9.34 -15.42
N MET A 66 5.61 9.55 -14.55
CA MET A 66 4.24 9.08 -14.74
C MET A 66 3.32 10.13 -15.38
N ARG A 67 3.83 11.35 -15.59
CA ARG A 67 3.07 12.46 -16.19
C ARG A 67 3.31 12.57 -17.69
N GLU A 68 4.52 12.23 -18.14
CA GLU A 68 4.92 12.24 -19.54
C GLU A 68 4.04 11.31 -20.40
N ILE A 69 3.69 11.77 -21.60
CA ILE A 69 2.96 11.00 -22.59
C ILE A 69 3.97 10.60 -23.65
N HIS A 70 4.50 9.39 -23.57
CA HIS A 70 5.26 8.83 -24.67
C HIS A 70 4.26 8.32 -25.71
N MET A 71 4.14 9.06 -26.82
CA MET A 71 3.52 8.53 -28.03
C MET A 71 4.47 7.47 -28.57
N LEU A 72 4.22 6.21 -28.26
CA LEU A 72 4.85 5.12 -28.98
C LEU A 72 4.27 5.16 -30.41
N TRP A 73 5.02 5.70 -31.35
CA TRP A 73 4.72 5.49 -32.76
C TRP A 73 4.95 4.01 -33.08
N GLU A 74 4.06 3.41 -33.88
CA GLU A 74 4.19 2.03 -34.32
C GLU A 74 5.52 1.86 -35.07
N GLY A 75 6.51 1.23 -34.43
CA GLY A 75 7.84 1.02 -35.01
C GLY A 75 9.04 1.32 -34.10
N LEU A 76 8.83 1.83 -32.88
CA LEU A 76 9.94 1.97 -31.92
C LEU A 76 10.47 0.60 -31.48
N PRO A 77 11.79 0.35 -31.55
CA PRO A 77 12.38 -0.81 -30.89
C PRO A 77 12.10 -0.71 -29.37
N ASP A 78 11.88 -1.84 -28.70
CA ASP A 78 11.63 -1.90 -27.24
C ASP A 78 12.73 -1.19 -26.42
N GLU A 79 13.92 -1.08 -26.99
CA GLU A 79 15.10 -0.38 -26.48
C GLU A 79 14.90 1.15 -26.39
N ALA A 80 14.06 1.73 -27.24
CA ALA A 80 13.74 3.15 -27.28
C ALA A 80 12.64 3.54 -26.28
N ILE A 81 12.00 2.56 -25.65
CA ILE A 81 11.20 2.74 -24.44
C ILE A 81 12.19 2.94 -23.29
N GLY A 82 12.67 4.17 -23.13
CA GLY A 82 13.66 4.52 -22.11
C GLY A 82 13.29 3.90 -20.76
N LYS A 83 14.16 3.01 -20.25
CA LYS A 83 13.96 2.43 -18.91
C LYS A 83 14.07 3.57 -17.91
N LEU A 84 13.08 3.70 -17.04
CA LEU A 84 13.11 4.69 -15.98
C LEU A 84 14.39 4.52 -15.16
N GLU A 85 15.12 5.61 -14.96
CA GLU A 85 16.37 5.59 -14.21
C GLU A 85 16.11 5.08 -12.79
N ARG A 86 16.84 4.03 -12.39
CA ARG A 86 16.72 3.44 -11.06
C ARG A 86 17.55 4.25 -10.09
N LYS A 87 16.90 4.86 -9.11
CA LYS A 87 17.57 5.52 -7.99
C LYS A 87 17.67 4.57 -6.81
N ASN A 88 18.90 4.25 -6.40
CA ASN A 88 19.15 3.51 -5.17
C ASN A 88 19.00 4.46 -3.98
N VAL A 89 18.24 4.04 -2.96
CA VAL A 89 18.02 4.79 -1.73
C VAL A 89 18.35 3.88 -0.56
N SER A 90 19.27 4.32 0.31
CA SER A 90 19.63 3.64 1.54
C SER A 90 19.17 4.46 2.74
N PHE A 91 18.53 3.81 3.70
CA PHE A 91 18.14 4.43 4.97
C PHE A 91 18.25 3.40 6.10
N THR A 92 18.31 3.89 7.33
CA THR A 92 18.40 3.06 8.55
C THR A 92 17.30 3.48 9.50
N ILE A 93 16.59 2.50 10.06
CA ILE A 93 15.55 2.72 11.06
C ILE A 93 16.04 2.13 12.38
N GLY A 94 16.18 2.98 13.40
CA GLY A 94 16.51 2.58 14.76
C GLY A 94 15.29 2.69 15.66
N ILE A 95 14.86 1.58 16.27
CA ILE A 95 13.75 1.54 17.22
C ILE A 95 14.34 1.69 18.62
N ILE A 96 14.09 2.84 19.28
CA ILE A 96 14.69 3.16 20.58
C ILE A 96 13.76 2.78 21.73
N SER A 97 12.55 3.32 21.73
CA SER A 97 11.55 3.10 22.78
C SER A 97 10.14 3.41 22.27
N ALA A 98 9.13 2.94 22.99
CA ALA A 98 7.73 3.33 22.81
C ALA A 98 7.19 3.90 24.12
N GLN A 99 6.30 4.89 24.05
CA GLN A 99 5.78 5.61 25.21
C GLN A 99 4.26 5.70 25.12
N GLN A 100 3.58 5.59 26.27
CA GLN A 100 2.12 5.73 26.39
C GLN A 100 1.33 4.86 25.39
N LEU A 101 1.78 3.62 25.17
CA LEU A 101 1.08 2.70 24.28
C LEU A 101 -0.34 2.43 24.78
N ILE A 102 -1.30 2.47 23.85
CA ILE A 102 -2.70 2.20 24.16
C ILE A 102 -2.85 0.72 24.52
N ARG A 103 -3.47 0.47 25.67
CA ARG A 103 -3.82 -0.87 26.10
C ARG A 103 -4.97 -1.41 25.25
N PRO A 104 -4.82 -2.59 24.61
CA PRO A 104 -5.92 -3.19 23.86
C PRO A 104 -7.15 -3.40 24.76
N GLY A 105 -8.33 -2.96 24.31
CA GLY A 105 -9.56 -3.00 25.13
C GLY A 105 -10.05 -4.40 25.45
N ASN A 106 -9.63 -5.39 24.67
CA ASN A 106 -9.91 -6.82 24.86
C ASN A 106 -8.95 -7.52 25.83
N LEU A 107 -7.91 -6.85 26.31
CA LEU A 107 -6.96 -7.44 27.25
C LEU A 107 -7.50 -7.30 28.69
N PRO A 108 -7.62 -8.38 29.48
CA PRO A 108 -8.05 -8.31 30.88
C PRO A 108 -7.12 -7.39 31.69
N SER A 109 -7.64 -6.64 32.66
CA SER A 109 -6.84 -5.68 33.46
C SER A 109 -5.68 -6.33 34.24
N SER A 110 -5.79 -7.63 34.51
CA SER A 110 -4.77 -8.44 35.19
C SER A 110 -3.57 -8.82 34.33
N CYS A 111 -3.65 -8.70 33.00
CA CYS A 111 -2.56 -9.08 32.10
C CYS A 111 -1.57 -7.91 31.87
N THR A 112 -0.31 -8.21 31.65
CA THR A 112 0.66 -7.22 31.15
C THR A 112 0.55 -7.08 29.63
N VAL A 113 0.95 -5.92 29.10
CA VAL A 113 1.03 -5.70 27.64
C VAL A 113 2.47 -6.00 27.23
N ASP A 114 2.64 -6.92 26.29
CA ASP A 114 3.94 -7.29 25.72
C ASP A 114 4.02 -6.77 24.27
N PRO A 115 4.43 -5.51 24.06
CA PRO A 115 4.44 -4.92 22.72
C PRO A 115 5.65 -5.38 21.92
N TYR A 116 5.46 -5.49 20.61
CA TYR A 116 6.53 -5.56 19.63
C TYR A 116 6.29 -4.52 18.55
N VAL A 117 7.34 -4.19 17.80
CA VAL A 117 7.28 -3.23 16.70
C VAL A 117 7.54 -3.97 15.41
N GLU A 118 6.63 -3.80 14.45
CA GLU A 118 6.78 -4.24 13.08
C GLU A 118 7.08 -3.05 12.17
N VAL A 119 7.99 -3.23 11.22
CA VAL A 119 8.37 -2.20 10.26
C VAL A 119 8.24 -2.76 8.86
N GLU A 120 7.33 -2.18 8.10
CA GLU A 120 7.09 -2.54 6.70
C GLU A 120 7.53 -1.41 5.77
N VAL A 121 8.23 -1.77 4.69
CA VAL A 121 8.68 -0.82 3.66
C VAL A 121 7.98 -1.14 2.35
N PHE A 122 7.23 -0.19 1.80
CA PHE A 122 6.61 -0.30 0.49
C PHE A 122 7.39 0.54 -0.54
N HIS A 123 7.95 -0.11 -1.56
CA HIS A 123 8.74 0.56 -2.59
C HIS A 123 8.20 0.30 -4.00
N ALA A 124 8.73 0.99 -5.02
CA ALA A 124 8.21 0.94 -6.38
C ALA A 124 8.37 -0.46 -7.03
N ASP A 125 9.51 -1.12 -6.82
CA ASP A 125 9.82 -2.45 -7.37
C ASP A 125 9.29 -3.64 -6.54
N ASP A 126 8.40 -3.37 -5.59
CA ASP A 126 7.90 -4.40 -4.69
C ASP A 126 7.06 -5.44 -5.45
N LYS A 127 7.45 -6.73 -5.32
CA LYS A 127 6.86 -7.85 -6.06
C LYS A 127 5.87 -8.66 -5.23
N ARG A 128 5.66 -8.32 -3.95
CA ARG A 128 4.76 -9.07 -3.04
C ARG A 128 3.35 -9.22 -3.64
N ASP A 129 2.87 -8.19 -4.32
CA ASP A 129 1.52 -8.15 -4.85
C ASP A 129 1.35 -8.81 -6.25
N LYS A 130 2.37 -9.48 -6.81
CA LYS A 130 2.25 -10.07 -8.16
C LYS A 130 1.17 -11.17 -8.25
N HIS A 131 0.83 -11.81 -7.13
CA HIS A 131 -0.08 -12.95 -7.07
C HIS A 131 -1.57 -12.57 -6.88
N ASP A 132 -1.87 -11.35 -6.42
CA ASP A 132 -3.26 -10.86 -6.27
C ASP A 132 -3.96 -10.58 -7.61
N SER A 133 -3.24 -10.76 -8.72
CA SER A 133 -3.76 -10.62 -10.09
C SER A 133 -4.44 -11.90 -10.60
N SER A 134 -4.14 -13.05 -10.00
CA SER A 134 -4.86 -14.32 -10.23
C SER A 134 -5.94 -14.43 -9.17
N GLY A 135 -7.21 -14.60 -9.58
CA GLY A 135 -8.38 -14.68 -8.70
C GLY A 135 -8.44 -15.91 -7.78
N GLY A 136 -7.35 -16.19 -7.08
CA GLY A 136 -7.26 -17.16 -6.00
C GLY A 136 -7.59 -16.50 -4.66
N ILE A 137 -8.12 -17.32 -3.78
CA ILE A 137 -8.52 -17.06 -2.39
C ILE A 137 -7.51 -16.13 -1.69
N PRO A 138 -7.95 -15.14 -0.89
CA PRO A 138 -7.04 -14.32 -0.10
C PRO A 138 -6.13 -15.23 0.73
N ILE A 139 -4.82 -15.16 0.48
CA ILE A 139 -3.85 -15.79 1.37
C ILE A 139 -4.00 -15.05 2.70
N PRO A 140 -4.26 -15.76 3.81
CA PRO A 140 -4.30 -15.12 5.11
C PRO A 140 -2.93 -14.50 5.32
N SER A 141 -2.88 -13.17 5.43
CA SER A 141 -1.70 -12.44 5.88
C SER A 141 -1.17 -13.13 7.13
N ASP A 142 0.11 -13.46 7.12
CA ASP A 142 0.80 -14.19 8.18
C ASP A 142 0.49 -13.58 9.56
N THR A 143 -0.50 -14.15 10.24
CA THR A 143 -0.64 -13.99 11.68
C THR A 143 0.53 -14.78 12.29
N PRO A 144 1.37 -14.18 13.16
CA PRO A 144 2.38 -14.96 13.84
C PRO A 144 1.69 -16.08 14.62
N LEU A 145 2.11 -17.31 14.33
CA LEU A 145 1.68 -18.53 15.00
C LEU A 145 1.73 -18.30 16.52
N ASN A 146 0.60 -18.49 17.20
CA ASN A 146 0.57 -18.65 18.65
C ASN A 146 1.47 -19.83 19.00
N ALA A 147 2.68 -19.55 19.45
CA ALA A 147 3.51 -20.53 20.12
C ALA A 147 2.91 -20.76 21.51
N THR A 148 2.03 -21.76 21.60
CA THR A 148 1.77 -22.42 22.87
C THR A 148 3.05 -23.12 23.30
N SER A 149 3.71 -22.61 24.35
CA SER A 149 4.64 -23.40 25.15
C SER A 149 3.94 -23.78 26.46
N ASN A 150 3.90 -25.09 26.70
CA ASN A 150 3.50 -25.75 27.95
C ASN A 150 4.25 -25.20 29.17
#